data_AF-A0A1V5WV64-F1
#
_entry.id   AF-A0A1V5WV64-F1
#
_cell.length_a   1.000
_cell.length_b   1.000
_cell.length_c   1.000
_cell.angle_alpha   90.00
_cell.angle_beta   90.00
_cell.angle_gamma   90.00
#
_symmetry.space_group_name_H-M   'P 1'
#
loop_
_entity.id
_entity.type
_entity.pdbx_description
1 polymer ?
#
loop_
_entity_poly.entity_id
_entity_poly.type
_entity_poly.pdbx_seq_one_letter_code
_entity_poly.pdbx_strand_id
1 'polypeptide(L)'
;MKEIIINAEQLEQKLPKTSRFHQYRIAFNSAFLYEDFATASKVCEEISALPELTVNERCELASYFQMLGEIDAALKQLDLVLQANPEEHNAALQKARILRLHQDSEKYLSFIQSRIKDFPSFAPYYLDLWEFLKTNPNNELRELIQQLAQENGIVLPEEKEEFISSPESSTPFSQADIYSDADLLTMINLFQGRENSYTRKWVSDEGKYGYTPVNEPLNLNAVRNHLLGIQTLGIYQLDFMGKVKWIVFDLDVEKSHLDKLIKPEEDSIRYYLLCKNCARNIAISGLGTYTEDEEVIII
;
A
#
# COMPACT_ATOMS: atom_id res chain seq x y z
N MET A 1 3.68 -38.46 12.68
CA MET A 1 2.57 -37.61 13.13
C MET A 1 2.63 -37.49 14.64
N LYS A 2 3.13 -36.36 15.16
CA LYS A 2 2.93 -35.94 16.54
C LYS A 2 2.12 -34.66 16.46
N GLU A 3 0.88 -34.73 16.91
CA GLU A 3 0.03 -33.56 17.06
C GLU A 3 0.72 -32.58 17.99
N ILE A 4 1.03 -31.39 17.48
CA ILE A 4 1.39 -30.25 18.30
C ILE A 4 0.06 -29.61 18.67
N ILE A 5 -0.63 -30.17 19.66
CA ILE A 5 -1.70 -29.46 20.36
C ILE A 5 -0.99 -28.47 21.27
N ILE A 6 -0.85 -27.23 20.79
CA ILE A 6 -0.38 -26.14 21.63
C ILE A 6 -1.49 -25.85 22.63
N ASN A 7 -1.26 -26.25 23.89
CA ASN A 7 -2.22 -26.02 24.97
C ASN A 7 -2.16 -24.54 25.38
N ALA A 8 -3.16 -23.76 24.96
CA ALA A 8 -3.20 -22.29 25.10
C ALA A 8 -3.04 -21.82 26.55
N GLU A 9 -3.55 -22.58 27.53
CA GLU A 9 -3.46 -22.26 28.96
C GLU A 9 -2.00 -22.24 29.50
N GLN A 10 -1.08 -23.00 28.90
CA GLN A 10 0.32 -23.05 29.35
C GLN A 10 1.15 -21.86 28.83
N LEU A 11 0.68 -21.19 27.78
CA LEU A 11 1.30 -19.97 27.23
C LEU A 11 0.83 -18.69 27.96
N GLU A 12 -0.31 -18.73 28.66
CA GLU A 12 -0.92 -17.57 29.31
C GLU A 12 -0.08 -16.99 30.47
N GLN A 13 0.80 -17.78 31.08
CA GLN A 13 1.44 -17.39 32.35
C GLN A 13 2.86 -16.83 32.23
N LYS A 14 3.49 -16.76 31.05
CA LYS A 14 4.94 -16.52 30.96
C LYS A 14 5.45 -15.44 30.01
N LEU A 15 4.61 -14.80 29.21
CA LEU A 15 5.09 -13.85 28.19
C LEU A 15 4.41 -12.48 28.33
N PRO A 16 5.14 -11.37 28.10
CA PRO A 16 4.53 -10.04 28.00
C PRO A 16 3.40 -10.05 26.96
N LYS A 17 2.32 -9.27 27.18
CA LYS A 17 1.16 -9.21 26.26
C LYS A 17 1.57 -8.97 24.78
N THR A 18 2.58 -8.12 24.54
CA THR A 18 3.18 -7.87 23.22
C THR A 18 3.75 -9.13 22.56
N SER A 19 4.39 -10.01 23.34
CA SER A 19 4.90 -11.29 22.84
C SER A 19 3.80 -12.30 22.50
N ARG A 20 2.57 -12.13 23.01
CA ARG A 20 1.44 -13.05 22.74
C ARG A 20 0.84 -12.77 21.36
N PHE A 21 0.51 -11.51 21.05
CA PHE A 21 -0.05 -11.17 19.75
C PHE A 21 0.93 -11.44 18.62
N HIS A 22 2.24 -11.25 18.86
CA HIS A 22 3.28 -11.62 17.91
C HIS A 22 3.23 -13.10 17.48
N GLN A 23 2.92 -14.03 18.41
CA GLN A 23 2.78 -15.44 18.07
C GLN A 23 1.56 -15.69 17.20
N TYR A 24 0.44 -15.05 17.49
CA TYR A 24 -0.75 -15.11 16.65
C TYR A 24 -0.50 -14.53 15.26
N ARG A 25 0.25 -13.43 15.15
CA ARG A 25 0.69 -12.87 13.86
C ARG A 25 1.49 -13.88 13.04
N ILE A 26 2.46 -14.57 13.66
CA ILE A 26 3.23 -15.61 12.97
C ILE A 26 2.31 -16.77 12.56
N ALA A 27 1.42 -17.21 13.45
CA ALA A 27 0.51 -18.32 13.20
C ALA A 27 -0.46 -18.02 12.05
N PHE A 28 -1.12 -16.86 12.09
CA PHE A 28 -2.02 -16.40 11.03
C PHE A 28 -1.27 -16.30 9.70
N ASN A 29 -0.14 -15.60 9.65
CA ASN A 29 0.61 -15.41 8.42
C ASN A 29 1.11 -16.74 7.84
N SER A 30 1.56 -17.66 8.68
CA SER A 30 1.97 -18.99 8.25
C SER A 30 0.78 -19.75 7.66
N ALA A 31 -0.34 -19.82 8.37
CA ALA A 31 -1.53 -20.52 7.92
C ALA A 31 -2.06 -19.94 6.60
N PHE A 32 -2.17 -18.61 6.52
CA PHE A 32 -2.64 -17.91 5.34
C PHE A 32 -1.70 -18.12 4.13
N LEU A 33 -0.38 -18.09 4.32
CA LEU A 33 0.60 -18.33 3.26
C LEU A 33 0.55 -19.76 2.69
N TYR A 34 0.21 -20.73 3.52
CA TYR A 34 0.03 -22.13 3.11
C TYR A 34 -1.41 -22.44 2.68
N GLU A 35 -2.24 -21.42 2.51
CA GLU A 35 -3.66 -21.54 2.12
C GLU A 35 -4.49 -22.41 3.10
N ASP A 36 -4.01 -22.56 4.34
CA ASP A 36 -4.74 -23.19 5.44
C ASP A 36 -5.67 -22.16 6.09
N PHE A 37 -6.73 -21.81 5.35
CA PHE A 37 -7.71 -20.81 5.76
C PHE A 37 -8.50 -21.23 7.00
N ALA A 38 -8.65 -22.54 7.24
CA ALA A 38 -9.30 -23.05 8.44
C ALA A 38 -8.48 -22.72 9.69
N THR A 39 -7.17 -22.95 9.66
CA THR A 39 -6.29 -22.57 10.76
C THR A 39 -6.17 -21.04 10.88
N ALA A 40 -6.09 -20.31 9.77
CA ALA A 40 -6.03 -18.85 9.78
C ALA A 40 -7.29 -18.22 10.41
N SER A 41 -8.48 -18.71 10.06
CA SER A 41 -9.76 -18.27 10.65
C SER A 41 -9.83 -18.61 12.14
N LYS A 42 -9.42 -19.81 12.54
CA LYS A 42 -9.32 -20.19 13.95
C LYS A 42 -8.39 -19.28 14.76
N VAL A 43 -7.26 -18.87 14.19
CA VAL A 43 -6.37 -17.89 14.84
C VAL A 43 -7.10 -16.56 15.07
N CYS A 44 -7.88 -16.07 14.11
CA CYS A 44 -8.67 -14.85 14.27
C CYS A 44 -9.74 -14.99 15.39
N GLU A 45 -10.39 -16.14 15.50
CA GLU A 45 -11.34 -16.44 16.58
C GLU A 45 -10.64 -16.43 17.95
N GLU A 46 -9.47 -17.06 18.05
CA GLU A 46 -8.67 -17.09 19.28
C GLU A 46 -8.21 -15.69 19.70
N ILE A 47 -7.75 -14.86 18.75
CA ILE A 47 -7.40 -13.45 19.02
C ILE A 47 -8.65 -12.68 19.47
N SER A 48 -9.80 -12.90 18.82
CA SER A 48 -11.06 -12.20 19.14
C SER A 48 -11.58 -12.52 20.55
N ALA A 49 -11.23 -13.69 21.10
CA ALA A 49 -11.58 -14.11 22.45
C ALA A 49 -10.66 -13.50 23.53
N LEU A 50 -9.59 -12.79 23.14
CA LEU A 50 -8.67 -12.17 24.10
C LEU A 50 -9.36 -11.01 24.85
N PRO A 51 -9.18 -10.91 26.19
CA PRO A 51 -9.91 -9.95 27.01
C PRO A 51 -9.54 -8.49 26.74
N GLU A 52 -8.31 -8.23 26.30
CA GLU A 52 -7.83 -6.88 25.98
C GLU A 52 -6.93 -6.95 24.73
N LEU A 53 -7.28 -6.16 23.73
CA LEU A 53 -6.46 -5.89 22.55
C LEU A 53 -6.22 -4.38 22.48
N THR A 54 -4.98 -4.01 22.17
CA THR A 54 -4.62 -2.63 21.86
C THR A 54 -5.26 -2.19 20.54
N VAL A 55 -5.28 -0.87 20.29
CA VAL A 55 -5.78 -0.31 19.02
C VAL A 55 -5.10 -0.95 17.81
N ASN A 56 -3.76 -1.05 17.83
CA ASN A 56 -2.99 -1.64 16.74
C ASN A 56 -3.33 -3.11 16.51
N GLU A 57 -3.46 -3.89 17.58
CA GLU A 57 -3.81 -5.31 17.52
C GLU A 57 -5.23 -5.53 16.95
N ARG A 58 -6.18 -4.65 17.28
CA ARG A 58 -7.54 -4.69 16.68
C ARG A 58 -7.53 -4.31 15.20
N CYS A 59 -6.78 -3.27 14.83
CA CYS A 59 -6.63 -2.89 13.42
C CYS A 59 -5.96 -4.00 12.60
N GLU A 60 -4.99 -4.71 13.18
CA GLU A 60 -4.34 -5.84 12.53
C GLU A 60 -5.27 -7.06 12.42
N LEU A 61 -6.02 -7.38 13.48
CA LEU A 61 -7.06 -8.41 13.43
C LEU A 61 -8.14 -8.09 12.38
N ALA A 62 -8.51 -6.82 12.22
CA ALA A 62 -9.41 -6.39 11.16
C ALA A 62 -8.85 -6.69 9.78
N SER A 63 -7.55 -6.47 9.55
CA SER A 63 -6.87 -6.85 8.31
C SER A 63 -6.88 -8.36 8.09
N TYR A 64 -6.73 -9.17 9.14
CA TYR A 64 -6.79 -10.62 9.05
C TYR A 64 -8.17 -11.12 8.60
N PHE A 65 -9.23 -10.61 9.23
CA PHE A 65 -10.60 -10.91 8.80
C PHE A 65 -10.87 -10.43 7.37
N GLN A 66 -10.38 -9.25 6.99
CA GLN A 66 -10.51 -8.75 5.62
C GLN A 66 -9.82 -9.70 4.62
N MET A 67 -8.61 -10.18 4.92
CA MET A 67 -7.87 -11.12 4.07
C MET A 67 -8.61 -12.46 3.90
N LEU A 68 -9.36 -12.90 4.91
CA LEU A 68 -10.20 -14.10 4.85
C LEU A 68 -11.56 -13.86 4.17
N GLY A 69 -11.88 -12.61 3.80
CA GLY A 69 -13.19 -12.23 3.26
C GLY A 69 -14.29 -12.11 4.31
N GLU A 70 -13.95 -12.15 5.60
CA GLU A 70 -14.88 -12.02 6.72
C GLU A 70 -15.13 -10.53 7.05
N ILE A 71 -15.82 -9.83 6.15
CA ILE A 71 -15.89 -8.36 6.16
C ILE A 71 -16.62 -7.79 7.37
N ASP A 72 -17.73 -8.41 7.77
CA ASP A 72 -18.47 -7.97 8.96
C ASP A 72 -17.64 -8.11 10.23
N ALA A 73 -16.82 -9.16 10.33
CA ALA A 73 -15.90 -9.36 11.44
C ALA A 73 -14.79 -8.31 11.45
N ALA A 74 -14.23 -7.98 10.28
CA ALA A 74 -13.25 -6.91 10.14
C ALA A 74 -13.81 -5.55 10.58
N LEU A 75 -14.99 -5.17 10.08
CA LEU A 75 -15.67 -3.91 10.43
C LEU A 75 -15.98 -3.85 11.92
N LYS A 76 -16.44 -4.96 12.52
CA LYS A 76 -16.72 -5.04 13.96
C LYS A 76 -15.48 -4.71 14.81
N GLN A 77 -14.28 -5.16 14.43
CA GLN A 77 -13.07 -4.83 15.19
C GLN A 77 -12.74 -3.34 15.13
N LEU A 78 -12.94 -2.71 13.97
CA LEU A 78 -12.72 -1.27 13.80
C LEU A 78 -13.79 -0.44 14.53
N ASP A 79 -15.03 -0.94 14.58
CA ASP A 79 -16.09 -0.32 15.37
C ASP A 79 -15.77 -0.30 16.87
N LEU A 80 -15.21 -1.39 17.40
CA LEU A 80 -14.77 -1.43 18.80
C LEU A 80 -13.66 -0.40 19.09
N VAL A 81 -12.74 -0.19 18.15
CA VAL A 81 -11.70 0.86 18.26
C VAL A 81 -12.35 2.24 18.29
N LEU A 82 -13.24 2.54 17.34
CA LEU A 82 -13.85 3.86 17.19
C LEU A 82 -14.88 4.17 18.28
N GLN A 83 -15.52 3.16 18.86
CA GLN A 83 -16.38 3.32 20.04
C GLN A 83 -15.57 3.72 21.28
N ALA A 84 -14.37 3.16 21.44
CA ALA A 84 -13.50 3.47 22.57
C ALA A 84 -12.78 4.83 22.40
N ASN A 85 -12.32 5.12 21.19
CA ASN A 85 -11.72 6.39 20.83
C ASN A 85 -12.15 6.83 19.42
N PRO A 86 -13.14 7.74 19.33
CA PRO A 86 -13.59 8.26 18.05
C PRO A 86 -12.52 9.03 17.26
N GLU A 87 -11.42 9.47 17.88
CA GLU A 87 -10.32 10.20 17.23
C GLU A 87 -9.26 9.27 16.60
N GLU A 88 -9.43 7.94 16.64
CA GLU A 88 -8.52 7.00 15.96
C GLU A 88 -8.67 7.06 14.44
N HIS A 89 -8.09 8.09 13.83
CA HIS A 89 -8.24 8.40 12.42
C HIS A 89 -7.74 7.29 11.49
N ASN A 90 -6.68 6.59 11.88
CA ASN A 90 -6.13 5.47 11.11
C ASN A 90 -7.12 4.30 11.02
N ALA A 91 -7.77 3.94 12.13
CA ALA A 91 -8.80 2.90 12.16
C ALA A 91 -10.03 3.32 11.34
N ALA A 92 -10.41 4.60 11.39
CA ALA A 92 -11.48 5.14 10.56
C ALA A 92 -11.15 5.06 9.06
N LEU A 93 -9.95 5.45 8.63
CA LEU A 93 -9.53 5.33 7.23
C LEU A 93 -9.46 3.87 6.77
N GLN A 94 -9.01 2.95 7.64
CA GLN A 94 -9.05 1.52 7.36
C GLN A 94 -10.49 1.05 7.14
N LYS A 95 -11.43 1.45 8.01
CA LYS A 95 -12.86 1.12 7.88
C LYS A 95 -13.44 1.66 6.58
N ALA A 96 -13.16 2.92 6.25
CA ALA A 96 -13.60 3.56 5.01
C ALA A 96 -13.10 2.79 3.78
N ARG A 97 -11.83 2.38 3.77
CA ARG A 97 -11.24 1.57 2.71
C ARG A 97 -11.94 0.21 2.55
N ILE A 98 -12.24 -0.48 3.65
CA ILE A 98 -12.97 -1.76 3.62
C ILE A 98 -14.36 -1.56 3.00
N LEU A 99 -15.12 -0.57 3.46
CA LEU A 99 -16.46 -0.27 2.92
C LEU A 99 -16.42 0.02 1.41
N ARG A 100 -15.42 0.79 0.97
CA ARG A 100 -15.21 1.13 -0.44
C ARG A 100 -14.88 -0.09 -1.30
N LEU A 101 -13.98 -0.96 -0.84
CA LEU A 101 -13.54 -2.14 -1.60
C LEU A 101 -14.63 -3.21 -1.74
N HIS A 102 -15.52 -3.32 -0.75
CA HIS A 102 -16.60 -4.30 -0.75
C HIS A 102 -17.91 -3.78 -1.33
N GLN A 103 -17.83 -2.71 -2.16
CA GLN A 103 -18.94 -2.13 -2.93
C GLN A 103 -20.14 -1.64 -2.10
N ASP A 104 -19.94 -1.37 -0.82
CA ASP A 104 -20.99 -0.77 0.03
C ASP A 104 -20.86 0.76 0.00
N SER A 105 -21.09 1.34 -1.19
CA SER A 105 -20.92 2.78 -1.45
C SER A 105 -21.79 3.64 -0.53
N GLU A 106 -22.98 3.16 -0.16
CA GLU A 106 -23.90 3.88 0.73
C GLU A 106 -23.34 3.93 2.16
N LYS A 107 -22.89 2.80 2.71
CA LYS A 107 -22.24 2.79 4.04
C LYS A 107 -20.92 3.54 4.03
N TYR A 108 -20.14 3.44 2.95
CA TYR A 108 -18.92 4.24 2.80
C TYR A 108 -19.22 5.74 2.85
N LEU A 109 -20.14 6.22 2.01
CA LEU A 109 -20.49 7.65 1.92
C LEU A 109 -21.03 8.19 3.23
N SER A 110 -21.99 7.48 3.84
CA SER A 110 -22.54 7.87 5.14
C SER A 110 -21.47 7.89 6.23
N PHE A 111 -20.57 6.91 6.25
CA PHE A 111 -19.47 6.86 7.20
C PHE A 111 -18.47 8.01 6.98
N ILE A 112 -17.90 8.17 5.78
CA ILE A 112 -16.85 9.18 5.54
C ILE A 112 -17.39 10.61 5.70
N GLN A 113 -18.64 10.88 5.30
CA GLN A 113 -19.28 12.18 5.53
C GLN A 113 -19.47 12.47 7.02
N SER A 114 -19.85 11.46 7.82
CA SER A 114 -19.91 11.63 9.28
C SER A 114 -18.55 11.98 9.87
N ARG A 115 -17.47 11.37 9.35
CA ARG A 115 -16.10 11.65 9.78
C ARG A 115 -15.64 13.06 9.41
N ILE A 116 -16.00 13.55 8.22
CA ILE A 116 -15.74 14.94 7.81
C ILE A 116 -16.50 15.93 8.69
N LYS A 117 -17.76 15.62 9.03
CA LYS A 117 -18.57 16.48 9.91
C LYS A 117 -17.98 16.58 11.31
N ASP A 118 -17.56 15.46 11.89
CA ASP A 118 -17.05 15.41 13.26
C ASP A 118 -15.59 15.89 13.36
N PHE A 119 -14.80 15.73 12.30
CA PHE A 119 -13.37 16.07 12.23
C PHE A 119 -13.03 16.90 10.98
N PRO A 120 -13.57 18.12 10.86
CA PRO A 120 -13.53 18.89 9.62
C PRO A 120 -12.14 19.40 9.24
N SER A 121 -11.18 19.43 10.18
CA SER A 121 -9.79 19.79 9.90
C SER A 121 -8.91 18.62 9.44
N PHE A 122 -9.43 17.38 9.41
CA PHE A 122 -8.64 16.21 9.07
C PHE A 122 -8.63 15.92 7.56
N ALA A 123 -7.65 16.49 6.87
CA ALA A 123 -7.49 16.42 5.40
C ALA A 123 -7.65 15.02 4.77
N PRO A 124 -7.15 13.91 5.35
CA PRO A 124 -7.25 12.60 4.70
C PRO A 124 -8.67 12.12 4.42
N TYR A 125 -9.69 12.55 5.16
CA TYR A 125 -11.07 12.18 4.86
C TYR A 125 -11.60 12.83 3.58
N TYR A 126 -11.21 14.08 3.34
CA TYR A 126 -11.55 14.81 2.13
C TYR A 126 -10.85 14.19 0.91
N LEU A 127 -9.57 13.84 1.04
CA LEU A 127 -8.80 13.21 -0.02
C LEU A 127 -9.34 11.82 -0.38
N ASP A 128 -9.71 11.00 0.60
CA ASP A 128 -10.27 9.67 0.38
C ASP A 128 -11.62 9.74 -0.37
N LEU A 129 -12.51 10.65 0.05
CA LEU A 129 -13.79 10.89 -0.61
C LEU A 129 -13.62 11.52 -2.00
N TRP A 130 -12.69 12.46 -2.15
CA TRP A 130 -12.37 13.07 -3.44
C TRP A 130 -11.93 12.03 -4.47
N GLU A 131 -11.06 11.10 -4.07
CA GLU A 131 -10.62 9.99 -4.92
C GLU A 131 -11.76 9.04 -5.25
N PHE A 132 -12.64 8.74 -4.29
CA PHE A 132 -13.83 7.93 -4.54
C PHE A 132 -14.76 8.56 -5.60
N LEU A 133 -14.94 9.88 -5.54
CA LEU A 133 -15.80 10.62 -6.46
C LEU A 133 -15.25 10.72 -7.89
N LYS A 134 -13.95 10.44 -8.10
CA LYS A 134 -13.37 10.27 -9.46
C LYS A 134 -13.95 9.07 -10.19
N THR A 135 -14.12 7.96 -9.47
CA THR A 135 -14.64 6.71 -10.04
C THR A 135 -16.14 6.55 -9.85
N ASN A 136 -16.77 7.36 -8.98
CA ASN A 136 -18.20 7.36 -8.69
C ASN A 136 -18.76 8.78 -8.80
N PRO A 137 -19.09 9.26 -10.01
CA PRO A 137 -19.45 10.65 -10.24
C PRO A 137 -20.71 11.07 -9.46
N ASN A 138 -20.57 12.08 -8.62
CA ASN A 138 -21.68 12.78 -7.98
C ASN A 138 -21.32 14.27 -7.87
N ASN A 139 -21.84 15.07 -8.80
CA ASN A 139 -21.46 16.48 -8.95
C ASN A 139 -21.88 17.32 -7.73
N GLU A 140 -23.07 17.08 -7.20
CA GLU A 140 -23.58 17.79 -6.01
C GLU A 140 -22.67 17.55 -4.80
N LEU A 141 -22.29 16.29 -4.56
CA LEU A 141 -21.40 15.95 -3.46
C LEU A 141 -19.97 16.47 -3.69
N ARG A 142 -19.50 16.49 -4.94
CA ARG A 142 -18.19 17.07 -5.28
C ARG A 142 -18.12 18.55 -4.95
N GLU A 143 -19.12 19.33 -5.38
CA GLU A 143 -19.20 20.77 -5.09
C GLU A 143 -19.23 21.03 -3.59
N LEU A 144 -20.06 20.26 -2.86
CA LEU A 144 -20.14 20.35 -1.40
C LEU A 144 -18.80 20.08 -0.72
N ILE A 145 -18.08 19.04 -1.13
CA ILE A 145 -16.78 18.67 -0.53
C ILE A 145 -15.69 19.69 -0.88
N GLN A 146 -15.69 20.27 -2.08
CA GLN A 146 -14.78 21.36 -2.42
C GLN A 146 -14.99 22.57 -1.52
N GLN A 147 -16.25 22.99 -1.33
CA GLN A 147 -16.57 24.09 -0.44
C GLN A 147 -16.13 23.79 1.00
N LEU A 148 -16.49 22.61 1.52
CA LEU A 148 -16.11 22.22 2.89
C LEU A 148 -14.60 22.12 3.08
N ALA A 149 -13.85 21.64 2.07
CA ALA A 149 -12.40 21.59 2.12
C ALA A 149 -11.81 23.00 2.20
N GLN A 150 -12.29 23.92 1.35
CA GLN A 150 -11.85 25.31 1.34
C GLN A 150 -12.14 26.02 2.67
N GLU A 151 -13.35 25.86 3.23
CA GLU A 151 -13.73 26.44 4.52
C GLU A 151 -12.84 25.95 5.67
N ASN A 152 -12.32 24.73 5.57
CA ASN A 152 -11.44 24.13 6.58
C ASN A 152 -9.94 24.21 6.23
N GLY A 153 -9.57 24.99 5.20
CA GLY A 153 -8.17 25.20 4.81
C GLY A 153 -7.48 23.96 4.23
N ILE A 154 -8.25 23.03 3.66
CA ILE A 154 -7.77 21.78 3.06
C ILE A 154 -7.67 21.97 1.54
N VAL A 155 -6.50 21.69 0.98
CA VAL A 155 -6.25 21.76 -0.45
C VAL A 155 -6.57 20.41 -1.10
N LEU A 156 -7.51 20.39 -2.03
CA LEU A 156 -7.83 19.23 -2.86
C LEU A 156 -7.00 19.25 -4.16
N PRO A 157 -6.59 18.09 -4.69
CA PRO A 157 -5.87 18.00 -5.96
C PRO A 157 -6.70 18.56 -7.13
N GLU A 158 -6.10 19.44 -7.94
CA GLU A 158 -6.72 19.96 -9.17
C GLU A 158 -6.93 18.85 -10.21
N GLU A 159 -8.10 18.81 -10.84
CA GLU A 159 -8.35 17.95 -12.00
C GLU A 159 -7.71 18.61 -13.23
N LYS A 160 -6.55 18.10 -13.67
CA LYS A 160 -6.08 18.42 -15.01
C LYS A 160 -6.98 17.68 -16.01
N GLU A 161 -7.66 18.41 -16.89
CA GLU A 161 -8.33 17.84 -18.06
C GLU A 161 -7.28 17.13 -18.92
N GLU A 162 -7.18 15.81 -18.80
CA GLU A 162 -6.36 15.01 -19.71
C GLU A 162 -7.04 14.96 -21.08
N PHE A 163 -6.46 15.69 -22.04
CA PHE A 163 -6.77 15.63 -23.45
C PHE A 163 -6.49 14.20 -23.97
N ILE A 164 -7.52 13.38 -24.10
CA ILE A 164 -7.43 12.07 -24.75
C ILE A 164 -7.70 12.25 -26.25
N SER A 165 -6.62 12.40 -27.03
CA SER A 165 -6.62 12.00 -28.43
C SER A 165 -6.10 10.56 -28.50
N SER A 166 -7.01 9.60 -28.67
CA SER A 166 -6.72 8.18 -28.90
C SER A 166 -5.89 7.97 -30.19
N PRO A 167 -5.22 6.82 -30.34
CA PRO A 167 -5.95 5.68 -30.90
C PRO A 167 -5.73 4.36 -30.13
N GLU A 168 -6.86 3.74 -29.79
CA GLU A 168 -7.08 2.29 -29.68
C GLU A 168 -6.08 1.44 -28.89
N SER A 169 -6.30 1.36 -27.57
CA SER A 169 -6.35 0.11 -26.80
C SER A 169 -6.67 0.41 -25.33
N SER A 170 -7.86 0.94 -25.07
CA SER A 170 -8.36 1.12 -23.70
C SER A 170 -9.42 0.07 -23.38
N THR A 171 -8.99 -1.04 -22.77
CA THR A 171 -9.86 -1.73 -21.82
C THR A 171 -9.99 -0.85 -20.57
N PRO A 172 -11.20 -0.50 -20.14
CA PRO A 172 -11.41 0.40 -19.02
C PRO A 172 -11.04 -0.31 -17.70
N PHE A 173 -10.06 0.22 -16.98
CA PHE A 173 -9.73 -0.22 -15.62
C PHE A 173 -10.85 0.21 -14.67
N SER A 174 -11.74 -0.73 -14.37
CA SER A 174 -12.73 -0.65 -13.30
C SER A 174 -13.28 -2.05 -13.01
N GLN A 175 -12.67 -2.76 -12.06
CA GLN A 175 -13.32 -3.53 -10.98
C GLN A 175 -12.30 -4.51 -10.37
N ALA A 176 -11.83 -4.19 -9.15
CA ALA A 176 -11.07 -5.09 -8.26
C ALA A 176 -10.01 -5.94 -8.97
N ASP A 177 -8.87 -5.34 -9.29
CA ASP A 177 -7.77 -6.09 -9.91
C ASP A 177 -7.16 -7.06 -8.88
N ILE A 178 -7.74 -8.25 -8.82
CA ILE A 178 -6.98 -9.46 -8.54
C ILE A 178 -5.88 -9.45 -9.60
N TYR A 179 -4.67 -9.02 -9.22
CA TYR A 179 -3.51 -9.06 -10.12
C TYR A 179 -3.45 -10.42 -10.78
N SER A 180 -3.62 -10.44 -12.10
CA SER A 180 -3.59 -11.68 -12.85
C SER A 180 -2.19 -12.28 -12.73
N ASP A 181 -2.06 -13.59 -12.92
CA ASP A 181 -0.73 -14.21 -12.92
C ASP A 181 0.19 -13.57 -13.98
N ALA A 182 -0.37 -13.04 -15.08
CA ALA A 182 0.40 -12.31 -16.09
C ALA A 182 0.97 -10.98 -15.56
N ASP A 183 0.20 -10.23 -14.77
CA ASP A 183 0.66 -8.98 -14.16
C ASP A 183 1.75 -9.25 -13.12
N LEU A 184 1.55 -10.29 -12.31
CA LEU A 184 2.51 -10.72 -11.31
C LEU A 184 3.81 -11.21 -11.94
N LEU A 185 3.73 -11.99 -13.02
CA LEU A 185 4.91 -12.39 -13.80
C LEU A 185 5.62 -11.19 -14.41
N THR A 186 4.88 -10.19 -14.89
CA THR A 186 5.45 -8.94 -15.41
C THR A 186 6.22 -8.20 -14.32
N MET A 187 5.63 -8.06 -13.13
CA MET A 187 6.29 -7.46 -11.96
C MET A 187 7.57 -8.22 -11.58
N ILE A 188 7.49 -9.54 -11.45
CA ILE A 188 8.65 -10.39 -11.16
C ILE A 188 9.73 -10.17 -12.22
N ASN A 189 9.37 -10.11 -13.50
CA ASN A 189 10.31 -9.97 -14.59
C ASN A 189 10.98 -8.59 -14.66
N LEU A 190 10.26 -7.51 -14.36
CA LEU A 190 10.83 -6.17 -14.34
C LEU A 190 11.79 -5.98 -13.17
N PHE A 191 11.40 -6.43 -11.98
CA PHE A 191 12.13 -6.18 -10.73
C PHE A 191 12.94 -7.37 -10.23
N GLN A 192 13.58 -8.12 -11.15
CA GLN A 192 14.43 -9.24 -10.77
C GLN A 192 15.71 -8.75 -10.09
N GLY A 193 16.08 -9.44 -9.03
CA GLY A 193 17.41 -9.35 -8.42
C GLY A 193 17.96 -10.76 -8.23
N ARG A 194 18.54 -11.04 -7.06
CA ARG A 194 19.06 -12.36 -6.70
C ARG A 194 18.02 -13.45 -6.85
N GLU A 195 18.35 -14.49 -7.61
CA GLU A 195 17.42 -15.49 -8.11
C GLU A 195 16.86 -16.40 -7.01
N ASN A 196 17.58 -16.53 -5.89
CA ASN A 196 17.24 -17.44 -4.80
C ASN A 196 16.97 -16.74 -3.47
N SER A 197 16.85 -15.40 -3.47
CA SER A 197 16.60 -14.69 -2.23
C SER A 197 15.95 -13.33 -2.42
N TYR A 198 15.02 -13.02 -1.53
CA TYR A 198 14.45 -11.70 -1.34
C TYR A 198 14.42 -11.38 0.16
N THR A 199 13.93 -10.21 0.53
CA THR A 199 13.72 -9.84 1.93
C THR A 199 12.26 -9.55 2.20
N ARG A 200 11.82 -9.84 3.42
CA ARG A 200 10.52 -9.45 3.94
C ARG A 200 10.72 -8.43 5.05
N LYS A 201 10.02 -7.31 4.98
CA LYS A 201 9.98 -6.33 6.05
C LYS A 201 9.25 -6.92 7.26
N TRP A 202 9.80 -6.74 8.44
CA TRP A 202 9.11 -6.97 9.70
C TRP A 202 8.97 -5.65 10.44
N VAL A 203 7.96 -5.58 11.29
CA VAL A 203 7.73 -4.47 12.22
C VAL A 203 7.54 -5.08 13.60
N SER A 204 8.31 -4.60 14.57
CA SER A 204 8.16 -4.93 15.98
C SER A 204 7.04 -4.10 16.59
N ASP A 205 6.54 -4.55 17.73
CA ASP A 205 5.45 -3.87 18.44
C ASP A 205 5.88 -2.47 18.98
N GLU A 206 7.18 -2.21 19.09
CA GLU A 206 7.75 -0.89 19.43
C GLU A 206 7.87 0.05 18.21
N GLY A 207 7.34 -0.35 17.04
CA GLY A 207 7.43 0.42 15.80
C GLY A 207 8.79 0.34 15.09
N LYS A 208 9.78 -0.36 15.65
CA LYS A 208 11.03 -0.65 14.93
C LYS A 208 10.74 -1.58 13.77
N TYR A 209 11.42 -1.37 12.65
CA TYR A 209 11.28 -2.21 11.47
C TYR A 209 12.64 -2.67 10.96
N GLY A 210 12.63 -3.75 10.20
CA GLY A 210 13.82 -4.29 9.57
C GLY A 210 13.45 -5.24 8.43
N TYR A 211 14.45 -5.91 7.88
CA TYR A 211 14.29 -6.83 6.77
C TYR A 211 14.90 -8.19 7.13
N THR A 212 14.13 -9.27 6.93
CA THR A 212 14.60 -10.64 7.12
C THR A 212 14.77 -11.31 5.75
N PRO A 213 15.92 -11.93 5.47
CA PRO A 213 16.11 -12.68 4.22
C PRO A 213 15.18 -13.88 4.16
N VAL A 214 14.62 -14.11 2.97
CA VAL A 214 13.94 -15.35 2.59
C VAL A 214 14.81 -16.04 1.55
N ASN A 215 15.17 -17.30 1.77
CA ASN A 215 16.12 -18.07 0.95
C ASN A 215 15.39 -18.96 -0.06
N GLU A 216 14.52 -18.35 -0.85
CA GLU A 216 13.79 -18.99 -1.95
C GLU A 216 13.59 -17.98 -3.10
N PRO A 217 13.34 -18.45 -4.33
CA PRO A 217 13.00 -17.57 -5.45
C PRO A 217 11.73 -16.75 -5.16
N LEU A 218 11.71 -15.50 -5.63
CA LEU A 218 10.51 -14.67 -5.58
C LEU A 218 9.39 -15.33 -6.40
N ASN A 219 8.24 -15.59 -5.76
CA ASN A 219 7.11 -16.29 -6.37
C ASN A 219 5.86 -15.40 -6.46
N LEU A 220 4.86 -15.85 -7.24
CA LEU A 220 3.63 -15.11 -7.51
C LEU A 220 2.86 -14.76 -6.23
N ASN A 221 2.77 -15.70 -5.28
CA ASN A 221 2.06 -15.45 -4.02
C ASN A 221 2.75 -14.37 -3.18
N ALA A 222 4.09 -14.37 -3.14
CA ALA A 222 4.85 -13.35 -2.43
C ALA A 222 4.61 -11.95 -3.03
N VAL A 223 4.64 -11.83 -4.35
CA VAL A 223 4.39 -10.57 -5.08
C VAL A 223 2.95 -10.13 -4.96
N ARG A 224 1.99 -11.04 -5.07
CA ARG A 224 0.56 -10.76 -4.85
C ARG A 224 0.35 -10.15 -3.47
N ASN A 225 0.87 -10.79 -2.43
CA ASN A 225 0.77 -10.28 -1.06
C ASN A 225 1.50 -8.94 -0.88
N HIS A 226 2.55 -8.68 -1.67
CA HIS A 226 3.22 -7.39 -1.67
C HIS A 226 2.34 -6.28 -2.23
N LEU A 227 1.76 -6.50 -3.40
CA LEU A 227 0.92 -5.52 -4.10
C LEU A 227 -0.41 -5.27 -3.37
N LEU A 228 -0.95 -6.29 -2.70
CA LEU A 228 -2.11 -6.16 -1.81
C LEU A 228 -1.79 -5.44 -0.49
N GLY A 229 -0.51 -5.10 -0.23
CA GLY A 229 -0.08 -4.42 1.00
C GLY A 229 -0.03 -5.32 2.24
N ILE A 230 -0.20 -6.64 2.09
CA ILE A 230 -0.13 -7.63 3.18
C ILE A 230 1.29 -7.73 3.73
N GLN A 231 2.29 -7.61 2.86
CA GLN A 231 3.71 -7.57 3.24
C GLN A 231 4.50 -6.56 2.42
N THR A 232 5.60 -6.06 2.97
CA THR A 232 6.58 -5.32 2.17
C THR A 232 7.74 -6.24 1.85
N LEU A 233 8.04 -6.40 0.56
CA LEU A 233 9.21 -7.13 0.10
C LEU A 233 10.33 -6.16 -0.26
N GLY A 234 11.58 -6.62 -0.13
CA GLY A 234 12.75 -5.96 -0.69
C GLY A 234 13.53 -6.96 -1.54
N ILE A 235 14.25 -6.46 -2.54
CA ILE A 235 15.01 -7.28 -3.49
C ILE A 235 16.50 -7.01 -3.32
N TYR A 236 17.30 -8.08 -3.31
CA TYR A 236 18.75 -7.95 -3.46
C TYR A 236 19.06 -7.70 -4.93
N GLN A 237 19.52 -6.51 -5.29
CA GLN A 237 19.66 -6.08 -6.69
C GLN A 237 20.67 -6.89 -7.52
N LEU A 238 21.67 -7.50 -6.87
CA LEU A 238 22.71 -8.28 -7.53
C LEU A 238 22.24 -9.72 -7.77
N ASP A 239 22.35 -10.17 -9.02
CA ASP A 239 22.19 -11.58 -9.40
C ASP A 239 23.42 -12.42 -8.98
N PHE A 240 23.39 -13.73 -9.23
CA PHE A 240 24.53 -14.62 -8.93
C PHE A 240 25.82 -14.29 -9.69
N MET A 241 25.71 -13.55 -10.79
CA MET A 241 26.84 -13.09 -11.60
C MET A 241 27.30 -11.67 -11.18
N GLY A 242 26.73 -11.11 -10.12
CA GLY A 242 27.03 -9.76 -9.63
C GLY A 242 26.55 -8.66 -10.56
N LYS A 243 25.54 -8.92 -11.40
CA LYS A 243 24.93 -7.94 -12.30
C LYS A 243 23.64 -7.39 -11.69
N VAL A 244 23.29 -6.17 -12.09
CA VAL A 244 22.07 -5.49 -11.70
C VAL A 244 21.16 -5.39 -12.92
N LYS A 245 19.90 -5.82 -12.79
CA LYS A 245 18.92 -5.74 -13.89
C LYS A 245 18.22 -4.38 -13.97
N TRP A 246 17.98 -3.77 -12.81
CA TRP A 246 17.27 -2.51 -12.66
C TRP A 246 17.86 -1.73 -11.49
N ILE A 247 17.76 -0.41 -11.58
CA ILE A 247 18.16 0.51 -10.52
C ILE A 247 17.08 1.58 -10.40
N VAL A 248 16.80 2.01 -9.17
CA VAL A 248 15.97 3.17 -8.89
C VAL A 248 16.88 4.24 -8.31
N PHE A 249 16.83 5.44 -8.89
CA PHE A 249 17.54 6.59 -8.38
C PHE A 249 16.58 7.43 -7.54
N ASP A 250 16.98 7.68 -6.30
CA ASP A 250 16.34 8.68 -5.44
C ASP A 250 17.24 9.91 -5.48
N LEU A 251 16.74 11.02 -6.04
CA LEU A 251 17.54 12.22 -6.29
C LEU A 251 16.86 13.42 -5.64
N ASP A 252 17.43 13.86 -4.51
CA ASP A 252 17.09 15.12 -3.88
C ASP A 252 17.87 16.26 -4.55
N VAL A 253 17.16 17.13 -5.26
CA VAL A 253 17.76 18.35 -5.84
C VAL A 253 17.42 19.54 -4.96
N GLU A 254 18.43 20.35 -4.64
CA GLU A 254 18.24 21.56 -3.86
C GLU A 254 17.35 22.56 -4.62
N LYS A 255 16.20 22.90 -4.02
CA LYS A 255 15.14 23.72 -4.64
C LYS A 255 15.63 25.04 -5.22
N SER A 256 16.61 25.68 -4.58
CA SER A 256 17.21 26.95 -5.01
C SER A 256 17.98 26.89 -6.33
N HIS A 257 18.42 25.69 -6.76
CA HIS A 257 19.04 25.48 -8.06
C HIS A 257 17.98 25.28 -9.16
N LEU A 258 16.83 24.69 -8.83
CA LEU A 258 15.74 24.43 -9.77
C LEU A 258 15.02 25.72 -10.20
N ASP A 259 14.77 26.63 -9.24
CA ASP A 259 14.00 27.87 -9.47
C ASP A 259 14.70 28.87 -10.43
N LYS A 260 15.99 28.69 -10.72
CA LYS A 260 16.78 29.59 -11.59
C LYS A 260 16.87 29.11 -13.04
N LEU A 261 16.60 27.84 -13.29
CA LEU A 261 16.85 27.18 -14.57
C LEU A 261 15.57 26.79 -15.31
N ILE A 262 14.48 26.56 -14.60
CA ILE A 262 13.22 26.07 -15.16
C ILE A 262 12.21 27.22 -15.19
N LYS A 263 11.59 27.46 -16.36
CA LYS A 263 10.39 28.31 -16.47
C LYS A 263 9.15 27.42 -16.45
N PRO A 264 8.44 27.32 -15.32
CA PRO A 264 7.37 26.34 -15.14
C PRO A 264 6.19 26.51 -16.13
N GLU A 265 6.07 27.70 -16.71
CA GLU A 265 5.05 28.06 -17.70
C GLU A 265 5.31 27.45 -19.10
N GLU A 266 6.57 27.16 -19.43
CA GLU A 266 7.01 26.84 -20.81
C GLU A 266 7.58 25.42 -20.93
N ASP A 267 8.17 24.88 -19.86
CA ASP A 267 9.03 23.70 -19.92
C ASP A 267 8.39 22.47 -19.25
N SER A 268 8.05 21.44 -20.04
CA SER A 268 7.83 20.07 -19.55
C SER A 268 9.07 19.23 -19.83
N ILE A 269 10.09 19.34 -18.98
CA ILE A 269 11.39 18.72 -19.23
C ILE A 269 11.73 17.71 -18.12
N ARG A 270 12.29 16.55 -18.51
CA ARG A 270 12.94 15.60 -17.59
C ARG A 270 14.40 15.42 -17.98
N TYR A 271 15.29 15.61 -17.02
CA TYR A 271 16.73 15.50 -17.23
C TYR A 271 17.30 14.26 -16.55
N TYR A 272 18.29 13.63 -17.21
CA TYR A 272 19.00 12.47 -16.68
C TYR A 272 20.51 12.64 -16.92
N LEU A 273 21.33 12.61 -15.88
CA LEU A 273 22.80 12.65 -16.02
C LEU A 273 23.36 11.22 -16.08
N LEU A 274 24.18 10.95 -17.10
CA LEU A 274 24.75 9.63 -17.37
C LEU A 274 26.26 9.63 -17.22
N CYS A 275 26.80 8.56 -16.63
CA CYS A 275 28.24 8.38 -16.51
C CYS A 275 28.90 8.18 -17.89
N LYS A 276 30.19 8.53 -18.06
CA LYS A 276 30.91 8.34 -19.33
C LYS A 276 30.88 6.91 -19.88
N ASN A 277 30.81 5.90 -19.00
CA ASN A 277 30.68 4.50 -19.40
C ASN A 277 29.24 4.13 -19.79
N CYS A 278 28.25 4.82 -19.23
CA CYS A 278 26.83 4.60 -19.41
C CYS A 278 26.34 5.22 -20.73
N ALA A 279 26.88 6.39 -21.08
CA ALA A 279 26.56 7.11 -22.31
C ALA A 279 26.71 6.25 -23.58
N ARG A 280 27.73 5.38 -23.60
CA ARG A 280 28.03 4.50 -24.74
C ARG A 280 27.00 3.41 -24.98
N ASN A 281 26.10 3.16 -24.03
CA ASN A 281 25.14 2.06 -24.06
C ASN A 281 23.69 2.55 -24.15
N ILE A 282 23.46 3.84 -24.43
CA ILE A 282 22.10 4.39 -24.58
C ILE A 282 21.51 3.94 -25.93
N ALA A 283 20.27 3.47 -25.90
CA ALA A 283 19.41 3.36 -27.08
C ALA A 283 18.16 4.23 -26.88
N ILE A 284 17.95 5.19 -27.79
CA ILE A 284 16.79 6.10 -27.75
C ILE A 284 15.67 5.49 -28.59
N SER A 285 14.51 5.22 -27.99
CA SER A 285 13.35 4.63 -28.67
C SER A 285 12.24 5.64 -29.00
N GLY A 286 12.52 6.95 -28.92
CA GLY A 286 11.56 8.05 -29.11
C GLY A 286 12.20 9.31 -29.71
N LEU A 287 11.62 10.51 -29.47
CA LEU A 287 12.05 11.79 -30.06
C LEU A 287 13.21 12.50 -29.32
N GLY A 288 13.85 11.85 -28.34
CA GLY A 288 14.90 12.45 -27.52
C GLY A 288 16.27 12.55 -28.20
N THR A 289 17.17 13.35 -27.62
CA THR A 289 18.58 13.49 -28.03
C THR A 289 19.48 13.38 -26.79
N TYR A 290 20.72 12.90 -26.93
CA TYR A 290 21.71 12.98 -25.85
C TYR A 290 22.88 13.88 -26.28
N THR A 291 23.47 14.60 -25.34
CA THR A 291 24.68 15.42 -25.55
C THR A 291 25.72 15.11 -24.48
N GLU A 292 27.00 15.29 -24.82
CA GLU A 292 28.13 15.17 -23.91
C GLU A 292 28.45 16.48 -23.17
N ASP A 293 27.71 17.56 -23.50
CA ASP A 293 27.82 18.86 -22.84
C ASP A 293 27.12 18.79 -21.46
N GLU A 294 27.88 18.96 -20.38
CA GLU A 294 27.45 18.69 -18.99
C GLU A 294 26.30 19.58 -18.51
N GLU A 295 25.91 20.60 -19.29
CA GLU A 295 24.91 21.59 -18.87
C GLU A 295 23.46 21.25 -19.27
N VAL A 296 23.18 20.31 -20.17
CA VAL A 296 21.77 20.03 -20.57
C VAL A 296 21.59 18.60 -21.11
N ILE A 297 20.78 17.75 -20.46
CA ILE A 297 20.24 16.51 -21.06
C ILE A 297 18.71 16.56 -21.06
N ILE A 298 18.10 16.92 -22.18
CA ILE A 298 16.64 16.91 -22.33
C ILE A 298 16.19 15.53 -22.82
N ILE A 299 15.38 14.83 -22.01
CA ILE A 299 14.47 13.78 -22.48
C ILE A 299 13.07 14.38 -22.62
#